data_AF-A0A837FCT6-F1
#
_entry.id   AF-A0A837FCT6-F1
#
_cell.length_a   1.000
_cell.length_b   1.000
_cell.length_c   1.000
_cell.angle_alpha   90.00
_cell.angle_beta   90.00
_cell.angle_gamma   90.00
#
_symmetry.space_group_name_H-M   'P 1'
#
loop_
_entity.id
_entity.type
_entity.pdbx_description
1 polymer ?
#
loop_
_entity_poly.entity_id
_entity_poly.type
_entity_poly.pdbx_seq_one_letter_code
_entity_poly.pdbx_strand_id
1 'polypeptide(L)' 'MSSLIEDYQGRLDDLLNEASEDDIDPIDLLINSIADYLEGELEDEEDKTLCVDFGGKSLIISIVSNDDQPVSERVH' A
#
# COMPACT_ATOMS: atom_id res chain seq x y z
N MET A 1 6.59 -9.91 21.59
CA MET A 1 5.89 -9.69 20.31
C MET A 1 5.31 -8.28 20.22
N SER A 2 4.65 -7.74 21.27
CA SER A 2 4.12 -6.36 21.20
C SER A 2 5.20 -5.30 20.98
N SER A 3 6.36 -5.39 21.65
CA SER A 3 7.40 -4.36 21.56
C SER A 3 8.04 -4.22 20.18
N LEU A 4 8.02 -5.26 19.35
CA LEU A 4 8.63 -5.22 18.02
C LEU A 4 7.69 -4.55 17.01
N ILE A 5 6.40 -4.84 17.11
CA ILE A 5 5.38 -4.17 16.28
C ILE A 5 5.29 -2.70 16.65
N GLU A 6 5.32 -2.38 17.95
CA GLU A 6 5.36 -1.00 18.44
C GLU A 6 6.60 -0.24 17.94
N ASP A 7 7.77 -0.89 17.88
CA ASP A 7 8.99 -0.30 17.32
C ASP A 7 8.86 -0.05 15.81
N TYR A 8 8.30 -1.00 15.05
CA TYR A 8 8.03 -0.80 13.64
C TYR A 8 6.99 0.28 13.37
N GLN A 9 5.97 0.40 14.22
CA GLN A 9 4.98 1.46 14.13
C GLN A 9 5.60 2.82 14.42
N GLY A 10 6.42 2.94 15.47
CA GLY A 10 7.13 4.19 15.78
C GLY A 10 8.04 4.63 14.64
N ARG A 11 8.78 3.70 14.04
CA ARG A 11 9.65 3.99 12.88
C ARG A 11 8.86 4.40 11.63
N LEU A 12 7.68 3.82 11.41
CA LEU A 12 6.80 4.24 10.32
C LEU A 12 6.26 5.65 10.58
N ASP A 13 5.80 5.92 11.80
CA ASP A 13 5.31 7.25 12.18
C ASP A 13 6.39 8.31 12.00
N ASP A 14 7.63 8.04 12.44
CA ASP A 14 8.76 8.94 12.23
C ASP A 14 9.00 9.22 10.74
N LEU A 15 9.00 8.18 9.89
CA LEU A 15 9.18 8.33 8.44
C LEU A 15 8.06 9.17 7.78
N LEU A 16 6.81 8.96 8.18
CA LEU A 16 5.67 9.71 7.65
C LEU A 16 5.70 11.17 8.12
N ASN A 17 6.17 11.43 9.34
CA ASN A 17 6.36 12.79 9.86
C ASN A 17 7.50 13.51 9.12
N GLU A 18 8.65 12.85 8.92
CA GLU A 18 9.76 13.41 8.13
C GLU A 18 9.33 13.74 6.70
N ALA A 19 8.57 12.86 6.05
CA ALA A 19 8.01 13.13 4.72
C ALA A 19 7.11 14.37 4.71
N SER A 20 6.29 14.54 5.75
CA SER A 20 5.44 15.73 5.90
C SER A 20 6.25 17.01 6.07
N GLU A 21 7.37 16.95 6.80
CA GLU A 21 8.28 18.08 6.98
C GLU A 21 8.96 18.51 5.67
N ASP A 22 9.16 17.56 4.76
CA ASP A 22 9.73 17.76 3.41
C ASP A 22 8.66 18.12 2.34
N ASP A 23 7.45 18.53 2.75
CA ASP A 23 6.30 18.83 1.87
C ASP A 23 5.85 17.64 0.98
N ILE A 24 6.16 16.41 1.36
CA ILE A 24 5.71 15.18 0.70
C ILE A 24 4.43 14.68 1.38
N ASP A 25 3.38 14.35 0.62
CA ASP A 25 2.17 13.74 1.18
C ASP A 25 2.51 12.32 1.70
N PRO A 26 2.36 12.05 3.01
CA PRO A 26 2.67 10.74 3.58
C PRO A 26 1.82 9.60 3.00
N ILE A 27 0.59 9.91 2.56
CA ILE A 27 -0.27 8.94 1.90
C ILE A 27 0.29 8.59 0.53
N ASP A 28 0.78 9.57 -0.24
CA ASP A 28 1.43 9.29 -1.52
C ASP A 28 2.67 8.42 -1.31
N LEU A 29 3.48 8.69 -0.28
CA LEU A 29 4.65 7.85 0.04
C LEU A 29 4.23 6.41 0.36
N LEU A 30 3.19 6.23 1.19
CA LEU A 30 2.69 4.92 1.59
C LEU A 30 2.16 4.14 0.37
N ILE A 31 1.32 4.78 -0.44
CA ILE A 31 0.69 4.14 -1.60
C ILE A 31 1.73 3.79 -2.67
N ASN A 32 2.69 4.68 -2.96
CA ASN A 32 3.77 4.38 -3.89
C ASN A 32 4.64 3.22 -3.40
N SER A 33 4.98 3.19 -2.10
CA SER A 33 5.76 2.09 -1.52
C SER A 33 5.02 0.74 -1.61
N ILE A 34 3.70 0.75 -1.40
CA ILE A 34 2.86 -0.44 -1.57
C ILE A 34 2.79 -0.85 -3.05
N ALA A 35 2.62 0.11 -3.96
CA ALA A 35 2.58 -0.14 -5.41
C ALA A 35 3.89 -0.77 -5.90
N ASP A 36 5.04 -0.19 -5.55
CA ASP A 36 6.37 -0.71 -5.92
C ASP A 36 6.58 -2.15 -5.43
N TYR A 37 6.17 -2.44 -4.18
CA TYR A 37 6.24 -3.79 -3.62
C TYR A 37 5.36 -4.77 -4.41
N LEU A 38 4.11 -4.36 -4.70
CA LEU A 38 3.15 -5.19 -5.41
C LEU A 38 3.51 -5.40 -6.88
N GLU A 39 4.10 -4.41 -7.55
CA GLU A 39 4.56 -4.55 -8.94
C GLU A 39 5.60 -5.67 -9.06
N GLY A 40 6.53 -5.77 -8.11
CA GLY A 40 7.52 -6.83 -8.06
C GLY A 40 6.93 -8.18 -7.66
N GLU A 41 6.12 -8.24 -6.59
CA GLU A 41 5.57 -9.50 -6.09
C GLU A 41 4.53 -10.12 -7.03
N LEU A 42 3.77 -9.29 -7.75
CA LEU A 42 2.70 -9.75 -8.63
C LEU A 42 3.13 -9.76 -10.10
N GLU A 43 4.42 -9.56 -10.44
CA GLU A 43 4.92 -9.49 -11.82
C GLU A 43 4.50 -10.73 -12.65
N ASP A 44 4.48 -11.91 -12.03
CA ASP A 44 4.13 -13.18 -12.67
C ASP A 44 2.65 -13.57 -12.52
N GLU A 45 1.89 -12.85 -11.70
CA GLU A 45 0.47 -13.15 -11.44
C GLU A 45 -0.43 -12.58 -12.54
N GLU A 46 -1.36 -13.40 -13.06
CA GLU A 46 -2.25 -13.02 -14.16
C GLU A 46 -3.23 -11.89 -13.73
N ASP A 47 -3.80 -12.01 -12.53
CA ASP A 47 -4.83 -11.10 -12.02
C ASP A 47 -4.29 -9.90 -11.23
N LYS A 48 -2.96 -9.75 -11.12
CA LYS A 48 -2.26 -8.66 -10.41
C LYS A 48 -2.92 -8.28 -9.07
N THR A 49 -3.31 -9.28 -8.27
CA THR A 49 -4.06 -9.09 -7.03
C THR A 49 -3.39 -9.78 -5.84
N LEU A 50 -3.16 -9.03 -4.76
CA LEU A 50 -2.73 -9.55 -3.46
C LEU A 50 -3.92 -9.57 -2.50
N CYS A 51 -4.13 -10.73 -1.85
CA CYS A 51 -5.13 -10.92 -0.80
C CYS A 51 -4.43 -11.26 0.52
N VAL A 52 -4.62 -10.43 1.54
CA VAL A 52 -4.04 -10.63 2.89
C VAL A 52 -5.15 -10.74 3.93
N ASP A 53 -5.11 -11.78 4.76
CA ASP A 53 -6.02 -11.95 5.89
C ASP A 53 -5.43 -11.32 7.16
N PHE A 54 -6.14 -10.35 7.72
CA PHE A 54 -5.89 -9.74 9.01
C PHE A 54 -7.01 -10.10 9.99
N GLY A 55 -7.03 -11.36 10.43
CA GLY A 55 -7.73 -11.81 11.64
C GLY A 55 -9.14 -11.24 11.80
N GLY A 56 -10.00 -11.48 10.80
CA GLY A 56 -11.39 -10.98 10.77
C GLY A 56 -11.65 -9.86 9.76
N LYS A 57 -10.63 -9.43 9.02
CA LYS A 57 -10.75 -8.57 7.83
C LYS A 57 -9.83 -9.09 6.73
N SER A 58 -10.28 -9.01 5.49
CA SER A 58 -9.43 -9.30 4.33
C SER A 58 -9.10 -7.99 3.64
N LEU A 59 -7.82 -7.78 3.37
CA LEU A 59 -7.32 -6.68 2.53
C LEU A 59 -7.08 -7.24 1.13
N ILE A 60 -7.75 -6.65 0.14
CA ILE A 60 -7.59 -7.00 -1.27
C ILE A 60 -6.97 -5.77 -1.93
N ILE A 61 -5.80 -5.95 -2.53
CA ILE A 61 -5.11 -4.91 -3.28
C ILE A 61 -4.89 -5.43 -4.70
N SER A 62 -5.49 -4.76 -5.67
CA SER A 62 -5.37 -5.11 -7.09
C SER A 62 -4.77 -3.94 -7.85
N ILE A 63 -3.71 -4.19 -8.62
CA ILE A 63 -3.16 -3.22 -9.55
C ILE A 63 -3.95 -3.35 -10.85
N VAL A 64 -4.60 -2.26 -11.26
CA VAL A 64 -5.41 -2.23 -12.47
C VAL A 64 -4.91 -1.16 -13.42
N SER A 65 -4.79 -1.48 -14.71
CA SER A 65 -4.42 -0.48 -15.71
C SER A 65 -5.54 0.54 -15.88
N ASN A 66 -5.15 1.82 -15.98
CA ASN A 66 -6.03 2.93 -16.32
C ASN A 66 -6.30 3.02 -17.83
N ASP A 67 -5.56 2.29 -18.66
CA ASP A 67 -5.72 2.31 -20.11
C ASP A 67 -7.05 1.68 -20.57
N ASP A 68 -7.56 0.72 -19.79
CA ASP A 68 -8.83 0.03 -20.11
C ASP A 68 -10.06 0.77 -19.56
N GLN A 69 -9.95 1.41 -18.39
CA GLN A 69 -11.03 2.20 -17.79
C GLN A 69 -10.52 3.03 -16.59
N PRO A 70 -10.90 4.32 -16.45
CA PRO A 70 -10.48 5.13 -15.31
C PRO A 70 -11.01 4.60 -13.98
N VAL A 71 -10.17 4.63 -12.93
CA VAL A 71 -10.53 4.18 -11.56
C VAL A 71 -11.82 4.80 -11.03
N SER A 72 -12.16 6.04 -11.42
CA SER A 72 -13.39 6.72 -11.03
C SER A 72 -14.68 6.01 -11.49
N GLU A 73 -14.61 5.12 -12.48
CA GLU A 73 -15.74 4.31 -12.94
C GLU A 73 -15.80 2.92 -12.29
N ARG A 74 -14.75 2.51 -11.56
CA ARG A 74 -14.61 1.18 -10.95
C ARG A 74 -15.00 1.13 -9.48
N VAL A 75 -14.96 2.26 -8.79
CA VAL A 75 -15.28 2.38 -7.36
C VAL A 75 -16.59 3.15 -7.20
N HIS A 76 -17.63 2.50 -6.68
CA HIS A 76 -18.93 3.10 -6.32
C HIS A 76 -19.19 2.93 -4.83
#